data_AF-A0A3M1AW66-F1
#
_entry.id   AF-A0A3M1AW66-F1
#
_cell.length_a   1.000
_cell.length_b   1.000
_cell.length_c   1.000
_cell.angle_alpha   90.00
_cell.angle_beta   90.00
_cell.angle_gamma   90.00
#
_symmetry.space_group_name_H-M   'P 1'
#
loop_
_entity.id
_entity.type
_entity.pdbx_description
1 polymer ?
#
loop_
_entity_poly.entity_id
_entity_poly.type
_entity_poly.pdbx_seq_one_letter_code
_entity_poly.pdbx_strand_id
1 'polypeptide(L)' 'MAVRIKIPTPLRKLTGQESEIEVEGETVGEVLEHLNEKYPTLKTHLYDAE' A
#
# COMPACT_ATOMS: atom_id res chain seq x y z
N MET A 1 -12.08 8.02 -4.67
CA MET A 1 -12.64 6.73 -5.14
C MET A 1 -11.98 5.61 -4.35
N ALA A 2 -12.69 4.55 -3.99
CA ALA A 2 -12.06 3.37 -3.37
C ALA A 2 -11.34 2.54 -4.45
N VAL A 3 -10.04 2.39 -4.33
CA VAL A 3 -9.18 1.62 -5.23
C VAL A 3 -8.75 0.34 -4.51
N ARG A 4 -8.96 -0.81 -5.17
CA ARG A 4 -8.45 -2.10 -4.70
C ARG A 4 -7.03 -2.32 -5.19
N ILE A 5 -6.11 -2.48 -4.25
CA ILE A 5 -4.70 -2.75 -4.52
C ILE A 5 -4.44 -4.23 -4.24
N LYS A 6 -3.99 -4.96 -5.25
CA LYS A 6 -3.54 -6.35 -5.08
C LYS A 6 -2.14 -6.37 -4.51
N ILE A 7 -1.97 -7.05 -3.39
CA ILE A 7 -0.68 -7.19 -2.73
C ILE A 7 -0.01 -8.51 -3.16
N PRO A 8 1.15 -8.41 -3.83
CA PRO A 8 1.97 -9.58 -4.17
C PRO A 8 2.34 -10.36 -2.91
N THR A 9 2.44 -11.69 -3.03
CA THR A 9 2.84 -12.63 -1.98
C THR A 9 4.02 -12.16 -1.11
N PRO A 10 5.13 -11.60 -1.65
CA PRO A 10 6.23 -11.10 -0.81
C PRO A 10 5.85 -9.93 0.09
N LEU A 11 4.94 -9.05 -0.37
CA LEU A 11 4.52 -7.85 0.35
C LEU A 11 3.38 -8.13 1.34
N ARG A 12 2.67 -9.26 1.22
CA ARG A 12 1.58 -9.63 2.14
C ARG A 12 2.02 -9.69 3.59
N LYS A 13 3.26 -10.09 3.88
CA LYS A 13 3.79 -10.12 5.26
C LYS A 13 3.84 -8.73 5.91
N LEU A 14 3.92 -7.67 5.10
CA LEU A 14 4.01 -6.29 5.54
C LEU A 14 2.63 -5.65 5.72
N THR A 15 1.60 -6.21 5.05
CA THR A 15 0.19 -5.78 5.10
C THR A 15 -0.68 -6.70 5.95
N GLY A 16 -0.13 -7.37 6.97
CA GLY A 16 -0.92 -8.23 7.85
C GLY A 16 -1.46 -9.51 7.20
N GLN A 17 -0.82 -9.99 6.13
CA GLN A 17 -1.21 -11.11 5.27
C GLN A 17 -2.40 -10.83 4.35
N GLU A 18 -2.80 -9.57 4.21
CA GLU A 18 -3.88 -9.19 3.31
C GLU A 18 -3.44 -9.29 1.84
N SER A 19 -4.24 -10.00 1.04
CA SER A 19 -4.03 -10.17 -0.40
C SER A 19 -4.53 -9.00 -1.24
N GLU A 20 -5.48 -8.26 -0.69
CA GLU A 20 -6.15 -7.12 -1.33
C GLU A 20 -6.43 -6.08 -0.25
N ILE A 21 -6.18 -4.82 -0.56
CA ILE A 21 -6.44 -3.71 0.36
C ILE A 21 -7.26 -2.66 -0.37
N GLU A 22 -8.29 -2.15 0.29
CA GLU A 22 -9.07 -1.03 -0.19
C GLU A 22 -8.54 0.26 0.43
N VAL A 23 -8.14 1.17 -0.45
CA VAL A 23 -7.67 2.50 -0.07
C VAL A 23 -8.42 3.53 -0.91
N GLU A 24 -8.81 4.62 -0.27
CA GLU A 24 -9.48 5.73 -0.93
C GLU A 24 -8.45 6.75 -1.41
N GLY A 25 -8.57 7.18 -2.65
CA GLY A 25 -7.77 8.27 -3.22
C GLY A 25 -8.26 8.62 -4.62
N GLU A 26 -7.86 9.79 -5.13
CA GLU A 26 -8.12 10.19 -6.52
C GLU A 26 -6.90 9.96 -7.41
N THR A 27 -5.70 10.07 -6.85
CA THR A 27 -4.43 9.86 -7.54
C THR A 27 -3.63 8.68 -6.97
N VAL A 28 -2.71 8.15 -7.76
CA VAL A 28 -1.78 7.09 -7.31
C VAL A 28 -0.95 7.56 -6.10
N GLY A 29 -0.58 8.85 -6.05
CA GLY A 29 0.15 9.44 -4.94
C GLY A 29 -0.67 9.42 -3.64
N GLU A 30 -1.91 9.91 -3.67
CA GLU A 30 -2.79 9.89 -2.50
C GLU A 30 -3.06 8.45 -2.04
N VAL A 31 -3.35 7.54 -2.97
CA VAL A 31 -3.56 6.12 -2.62
C VAL A 31 -2.33 5.54 -1.92
N LEU A 32 -1.11 5.86 -2.38
CA LEU A 32 0.13 5.43 -1.74
C LEU A 32 0.37 6.09 -0.38
N GLU A 33 0.01 7.37 -0.20
CA GLU A 33 0.08 8.07 1.09
C GLU A 33 -0.88 7.46 2.11
N HIS A 34 -2.14 7.24 1.76
CA HIS A 34 -3.12 6.60 2.62
C HIS A 34 -2.75 5.14 2.93
N LEU A 35 -2.16 4.41 1.97
CA LEU A 35 -1.59 3.08 2.19
C LEU A 35 -0.45 3.14 3.21
N ASN A 36 0.40 4.15 3.11
CA ASN A 36 1.53 4.39 4.00
C ASN A 36 1.08 4.71 5.43
N GLU A 37 0.03 5.50 5.58
CA GLU A 37 -0.52 5.83 6.89
C GLU A 37 -1.04 4.57 7.61
N LYS A 38 -1.68 3.66 6.87
CA LYS A 38 -2.12 2.37 7.41
C LYS A 38 -0.96 1.38 7.63
N TYR A 39 0.00 1.34 6.72
CA TYR A 39 1.09 0.36 6.72
C TYR A 39 2.45 1.05 6.49
N PRO A 40 3.01 1.74 7.50
CA PRO A 40 4.27 2.48 7.36
C PRO A 40 5.47 1.60 7.03
N THR A 41 5.39 0.30 7.35
CA THR A 41 6.38 -0.72 6.98
C THR A 41 6.46 -0.98 5.48
N LEU A 42 5.37 -0.79 4.73
CA LEU A 42 5.40 -0.89 3.26
C LEU A 42 6.19 0.26 2.63
N LYS A 43 6.23 1.44 3.26
CA LYS A 43 6.96 2.62 2.76
C LYS A 43 8.39 2.27 2.41
N THR A 44 9.09 1.65 3.34
CA THR A 44 10.51 1.31 3.23
C THR A 44 10.79 0.24 2.18
N HIS A 45 9.76 -0.53 1.78
CA HIS A 45 9.88 -1.55 0.75
C HIS A 45 9.39 -1.09 -0.63
N LEU A 46 8.55 -0.06 -0.71
CA LEU A 46 7.98 0.48 -1.95
C LEU A 46 8.70 1.73 -2.45
N TYR A 47 9.22 2.57 -1.56
CA TYR A 47 9.98 3.77 -1.91
C TYR A 47 11.45 3.40 -1.99
N ASP A 48 12.02 3.45 -3.20
CA ASP A 48 13.46 3.48 -3.36
C ASP A 48 13.96 4.88 -2.95
N ALA A 49 14.94 4.92 -2.05
CA ALA A 49 15.58 6.17 -1.66
C ALA A 49 16.73 6.44 -2.64
N GLU A 50 16.42 7.09 -3.76
CA GLU A 50 17.41 7.85 -4.53
C GLU A 50 17.50 9.30 -4.02
#